data_AF-A0A3P7PMH0-F1
#
_entry.id   AF-A0A3P7PMH0-F1
#
_cell.length_a   1.000
_cell.length_b   1.000
_cell.length_c   1.000
_cell.angle_alpha   90.00
_cell.angle_beta   90.00
_cell.angle_gamma   90.00
#
_symmetry.space_group_name_H-M   'P 1'
#
loop_
_entity.id
_entity.type
_entity.pdbx_description
1 polymer ?
#
loop_
_entity_poly.entity_id
_entity_poly.type
_entity_poly.pdbx_seq_one_letter_code
_entity_poly.pdbx_strand_id
1 'polypeptide(L)'
;LYGASSFHTINLLNNFGAVCILKNRFELALKYLSIGIDRILYVNECADMLPGYYCNYAEALFHVGRKKEALEYARKAVSLSRTEEPRIQNYAQKYLKDLEKDCKETKQRTWWLF
;
A
#
# COMPACT_ATOMS: atom_id res chain seq x y z
N LEU A 1 -13.61 24.18 4.36
CA LEU A 1 -13.76 23.10 3.36
C LEU A 1 -12.36 22.80 2.82
N TYR A 2 -11.77 21.67 3.20
CA TYR A 2 -10.40 21.35 2.83
C TYR A 2 -10.34 20.92 1.35
N GLY A 3 -9.40 21.49 0.60
CA GLY A 3 -9.25 21.22 -0.84
C GLY A 3 -8.83 19.78 -1.14
N ALA A 4 -8.94 19.39 -2.41
CA ALA A 4 -8.69 18.03 -2.90
C ALA A 4 -7.26 17.49 -2.65
N SER A 5 -6.31 18.38 -2.34
CA SER A 5 -4.91 18.08 -2.00
C SER A 5 -4.60 18.31 -0.52
N SER A 6 -5.62 18.38 0.35
CA SER A 6 -5.38 18.54 1.77
C SER A 6 -4.94 17.24 2.44
N PHE A 7 -4.14 17.37 3.50
CA PHE A 7 -3.78 16.27 4.41
C PHE A 7 -5.00 15.45 4.83
N HIS A 8 -6.11 16.12 5.20
CA HIS A 8 -7.33 15.46 5.64
C HIS A 8 -7.95 14.58 4.55
N THR A 9 -7.94 15.03 3.29
CA THR A 9 -8.42 14.23 2.16
C THR A 9 -7.55 13.00 1.94
N ILE A 10 -6.23 13.15 2.00
CA ILE A 10 -5.29 12.02 1.83
C ILE A 10 -5.48 10.98 2.94
N ASN A 11 -5.54 11.42 4.20
CA ASN A 11 -5.77 10.53 5.33
C ASN A 11 -7.13 9.82 5.24
N LEU A 12 -8.19 10.53 4.83
CA LEU A 12 -9.51 9.93 4.61
C LEU A 12 -9.47 8.84 3.54
N LEU A 13 -8.81 9.09 2.41
CA LEU A 13 -8.67 8.10 1.34
C LEU A 13 -7.90 6.86 1.81
N ASN A 14 -6.83 7.06 2.59
CA ASN A 14 -6.04 5.95 3.16
C ASN A 14 -6.91 5.07 4.08
N ASN A 15 -7.60 5.69 5.03
CA ASN A 15 -8.42 4.98 6.00
C ASN A 15 -9.60 4.27 5.31
N PHE A 16 -10.24 4.92 4.34
CA PHE A 16 -11.30 4.31 3.55
C PHE A 16 -10.79 3.10 2.74
N GLY A 17 -9.60 3.21 2.13
CA GLY A 17 -8.93 2.12 1.44
C GLY A 17 -8.65 0.93 2.35
N ALA A 18 -8.11 1.17 3.54
CA ALA A 18 -7.86 0.14 4.56
C ALA A 18 -9.15 -0.58 4.98
N VAL A 19 -10.23 0.15 5.23
CA VAL A 19 -11.54 -0.44 5.53
C VAL A 19 -12.05 -1.30 4.36
N CYS A 20 -11.86 -0.84 3.11
CA CYS A 20 -12.24 -1.63 1.94
C CYS A 20 -11.46 -2.94 1.84
N ILE A 21 -10.15 -2.94 2.12
CA ILE A 21 -9.30 -4.14 2.18
C ILE A 21 -9.84 -5.12 3.23
N LEU A 22 -10.11 -4.64 4.45
CA LEU A 22 -10.67 -5.47 5.53
C LEU A 22 -12.04 -6.07 5.20
N LYS A 23 -12.76 -5.51 4.23
CA LYS A 23 -14.06 -6.00 3.74
C LYS A 23 -13.95 -6.75 2.41
N ASN A 24 -12.74 -7.13 1.98
CA ASN A 24 -12.46 -7.79 0.71
C ASN A 24 -12.95 -7.03 -0.54
N ARG A 25 -13.10 -5.70 -0.44
CA ARG A 25 -13.51 -4.81 -1.54
C ARG A 25 -12.28 -4.26 -2.26
N PHE A 26 -11.45 -5.15 -2.80
CA PHE A 26 -10.11 -4.81 -3.28
C PHE A 26 -10.10 -3.82 -4.45
N GLU A 27 -10.99 -3.99 -5.43
CA GLU A 27 -11.12 -3.05 -6.56
C GLU A 27 -11.51 -1.63 -6.09
N LEU A 28 -12.38 -1.55 -5.07
CA LEU A 28 -12.77 -0.27 -4.49
C LEU A 28 -11.62 0.36 -3.72
N ALA A 29 -10.90 -0.44 -2.93
CA ALA A 29 -9.70 0.00 -2.23
C ALA A 29 -8.67 0.58 -3.22
N LEU A 30 -8.40 -0.17 -4.29
CA LEU A 30 -7.46 0.21 -5.34
C LEU A 30 -7.85 1.54 -5.99
N LYS A 31 -9.13 1.70 -6.35
CA LYS A 31 -9.66 2.95 -6.92
C LYS A 31 -9.38 4.14 -6.01
N TYR A 32 -9.75 4.09 -4.73
CA TYR A 32 -9.60 5.26 -3.85
C TYR A 32 -8.16 5.50 -3.40
N LEU A 33 -7.38 4.44 -3.19
CA LEU A 33 -5.96 4.55 -2.86
C LEU A 33 -5.15 5.15 -4.03
N SER A 34 -5.47 4.81 -5.28
CA SER A 34 -4.79 5.39 -6.45
C SER A 34 -4.96 6.92 -6.51
N ILE A 35 -6.16 7.43 -6.18
CA ILE A 35 -6.43 8.88 -6.13
C ILE A 35 -5.52 9.58 -5.12
N GLY A 36 -5.23 8.94 -3.99
CA GLY A 36 -4.33 9.52 -2.99
C GLY A 36 -2.85 9.42 -3.39
N ILE A 37 -2.43 8.33 -4.03
CA ILE A 37 -1.04 8.18 -4.50
C ILE A 37 -0.64 9.24 -5.52
N ASP A 38 -1.54 9.60 -6.43
CA ASP A 38 -1.29 10.65 -7.42
C ASP A 38 -1.13 12.04 -6.78
N ARG A 39 -1.59 12.21 -5.54
CA ARG A 39 -1.65 13.51 -4.85
C ARG A 39 -0.66 13.64 -3.71
N ILE A 40 -0.36 12.55 -3.02
CA ILE A 40 0.48 12.52 -1.81
C ILE A 40 1.94 12.93 -2.09
N LEU A 41 2.40 12.78 -3.34
CA LEU A 41 3.72 13.24 -3.78
C LEU A 41 3.85 14.78 -3.81
N TYR A 42 2.73 15.51 -3.77
CA TYR A 42 2.70 16.97 -3.83
C TYR A 42 2.39 17.61 -2.47
N VAL A 43 2.32 16.82 -1.39
CA VAL A 43 1.95 17.28 -0.04
C VAL A 43 3.02 16.85 0.95
N ASN A 44 3.94 17.76 1.27
CA ASN A 44 5.08 17.50 2.16
C ASN A 44 4.63 17.09 3.57
N GLU A 45 3.48 17.58 4.02
CA GLU A 45 2.89 17.27 5.33
C GLU A 45 2.38 15.83 5.45
N CYS A 46 2.46 15.02 4.39
CA CYS A 46 2.04 13.61 4.37
C CYS A 46 3.22 12.63 4.25
N ALA A 47 4.46 13.11 4.37
CA ALA A 47 5.65 12.29 4.14
C ALA A 47 5.70 11.05 5.05
N ASP A 48 5.32 11.21 6.32
CA ASP A 48 5.26 10.15 7.34
C ASP A 48 4.18 9.09 7.06
N MET A 49 3.10 9.48 6.38
CA MET A 49 2.02 8.58 6.00
C MET A 49 2.33 7.74 4.74
N LEU A 50 3.28 8.18 3.91
CA LEU A 50 3.61 7.54 2.63
C LEU A 50 3.90 6.05 2.75
N PRO A 51 4.73 5.56 3.71
CA PRO A 51 5.03 4.13 3.80
C PRO A 51 3.76 3.30 4.06
N GLY A 52 2.93 3.72 5.01
CA GLY A 52 1.68 3.02 5.32
C GLY A 52 0.68 3.07 4.16
N TYR A 53 0.57 4.20 3.48
CA TYR A 53 -0.29 4.37 2.31
C TYR A 53 0.12 3.41 1.19
N TYR A 54 1.42 3.33 0.90
CA TYR A 54 1.96 2.46 -0.15
C TYR A 54 1.79 0.98 0.19
N CYS A 55 1.89 0.58 1.47
CA CYS A 55 1.55 -0.76 1.92
C CYS A 55 0.07 -1.10 1.66
N ASN A 56 -0.86 -0.20 2.00
CA ASN A 56 -2.29 -0.42 1.73
C ASN A 56 -2.57 -0.56 0.23
N TYR A 57 -1.92 0.25 -0.60
CA TYR A 57 -2.07 0.14 -2.05
C TYR A 57 -1.48 -1.16 -2.61
N ALA A 58 -0.30 -1.55 -2.13
CA ALA A 58 0.31 -2.83 -2.47
C ALA A 58 -0.60 -4.01 -2.10
N GLU A 59 -1.27 -3.94 -0.96
CA GLU A 59 -2.21 -4.97 -0.50
C GLU A 59 -3.40 -5.11 -1.46
N ALA A 60 -4.01 -3.98 -1.83
CA ALA A 60 -5.09 -3.97 -2.81
C ALA A 60 -4.64 -4.54 -4.16
N LEU A 61 -3.45 -4.14 -4.65
CA LEU A 61 -2.85 -4.66 -5.89
C LEU A 61 -2.63 -6.18 -5.84
N PHE A 62 -2.13 -6.69 -4.71
CA PHE A 62 -1.87 -8.12 -4.53
C PHE A 62 -3.16 -8.93 -4.67
N HIS A 63 -4.23 -8.50 -4.00
CA HIS A 63 -5.51 -9.20 -4.01
C HIS A 63 -6.26 -9.14 -5.35
N VAL A 64 -6.04 -8.11 -6.18
CA VAL A 64 -6.54 -8.08 -7.57
C VAL A 64 -5.61 -8.80 -8.57
N GLY A 65 -4.58 -9.50 -8.08
CA GLY A 65 -3.68 -10.30 -8.90
C GLY A 65 -2.51 -9.53 -9.53
N ARG A 66 -2.39 -8.21 -9.29
CA ARG A 66 -1.32 -7.34 -9.80
C ARG A 66 -0.04 -7.45 -8.94
N LYS A 67 0.45 -8.68 -8.74
CA LYS A 67 1.49 -9.02 -7.76
C LYS A 67 2.85 -8.35 -8.01
N LYS A 68 3.23 -8.17 -9.26
CA LYS A 68 4.50 -7.49 -9.62
C LYS A 68 4.49 -6.05 -9.13
N GLU A 69 3.38 -5.35 -9.35
CA GLU A 69 3.19 -3.97 -8.94
C GLU A 69 3.05 -3.86 -7.43
N ALA A 70 2.34 -4.80 -6.78
CA ALA A 70 2.26 -4.86 -5.33
C ALA A 70 3.66 -4.88 -4.68
N LEU A 71 4.54 -5.75 -5.17
CA LEU A 71 5.92 -5.84 -4.70
C LEU A 71 6.73 -4.56 -4.98
N GLU A 72 6.46 -3.87 -6.09
CA GLU A 72 7.11 -2.59 -6.39
C GLU A 72 6.72 -1.52 -5.37
N TYR A 73 5.43 -1.37 -5.07
CA TYR A 73 4.95 -0.40 -4.09
C TYR A 73 5.38 -0.75 -2.66
N ALA A 74 5.41 -2.03 -2.28
CA ALA A 74 5.95 -2.45 -1.00
C ALA A 74 7.45 -2.09 -0.84
N ARG A 75 8.25 -2.25 -1.90
CA ARG A 75 9.66 -1.80 -1.91
C ARG A 75 9.79 -0.27 -1.82
N LYS A 76 8.91 0.47 -2.50
CA LYS A 76 8.85 1.94 -2.37
C LYS A 76 8.54 2.35 -0.93
N ALA A 77 7.59 1.68 -0.27
CA ALA A 77 7.26 1.92 1.14
C ALA A 77 8.48 1.76 2.06
N VAL A 78 9.24 0.67 1.88
CA VAL A 78 10.50 0.44 2.64
C VAL A 78 11.52 1.55 2.37
N SER A 79 11.71 1.94 1.10
CA SER A 79 12.64 3.02 0.74
C SER A 79 12.26 4.35 1.39
N LEU A 80 10.98 4.69 1.41
CA LEU A 80 10.46 5.93 1.98
C LEU A 80 10.55 5.93 3.51
N SER A 81 10.40 4.77 4.15
CA SER A 81 10.48 4.66 5.61
C SER A 81 11.88 4.89 6.20
N ARG A 82 12.95 4.95 5.39
CA ARG A 82 14.35 4.94 5.88
C ARG A 82 14.70 6.10 6.83
N THR A 83 14.04 7.24 6.69
CA THR A 83 14.24 8.43 7.53
C THR A 83 13.19 8.56 8.63
N GLU A 84 12.21 7.67 8.67
CA GLU A 84 11.10 7.69 9.63
C GLU A 84 11.47 7.01 10.95
N GLU A 85 10.58 7.09 11.94
CA GLU A 85 10.78 6.40 13.21
C GLU A 85 10.91 4.85 13.04
N PRO A 86 11.67 4.17 13.92
CA PRO A 86 11.93 2.73 13.80
C PRO A 86 10.68 1.86 13.69
N ARG A 87 9.57 2.30 14.30
CA ARG A 87 8.27 1.63 14.20
C ARG A 87 7.76 1.54 12.75
N ILE A 88 7.86 2.64 12.00
CA ILE A 88 7.41 2.71 10.60
C ILE A 88 8.34 1.89 9.70
N GLN A 89 9.65 1.97 9.94
CA GLN A 89 10.64 1.14 9.24
C GLN A 89 10.36 -0.35 9.41
N ASN A 90 10.19 -0.79 10.66
CA ASN A 90 9.91 -2.19 10.99
C ASN A 90 8.59 -2.65 10.39
N TYR A 91 7.56 -1.81 10.39
CA TYR A 91 6.28 -2.11 9.76
C TYR A 91 6.43 -2.35 8.25
N ALA A 92 7.07 -1.43 7.52
CA ALA A 92 7.24 -1.55 6.07
C ALA A 92 8.11 -2.76 5.68
N GLN A 93 9.19 -3.00 6.43
CA GLN A 93 10.08 -4.15 6.19
C GLN A 93 9.38 -5.48 6.44
N LYS A 94 8.62 -5.58 7.54
CA LYS A 94 7.82 -6.78 7.84
C LYS A 94 6.78 -7.03 6.76
N TYR A 95 6.06 -5.99 6.35
CA TYR A 95 5.06 -6.08 5.29
C TYR A 95 5.67 -6.59 3.96
N LEU A 96 6.78 -6.01 3.52
CA LEU A 96 7.45 -6.47 2.29
C LEU A 96 7.86 -7.94 2.38
N LYS A 97 8.42 -8.36 3.51
CA LYS A 97 8.84 -9.75 3.73
C LYS A 97 7.66 -10.73 3.66
N ASP A 98 6.55 -10.38 4.29
CA ASP A 98 5.33 -11.19 4.30
C ASP A 98 4.75 -11.28 2.87
N LEU A 99 4.67 -10.16 2.15
CA LEU A 99 4.20 -10.12 0.76
C LEU A 99 5.08 -10.93 -0.21
N GLU A 100 6.41 -10.88 -0.04
CA GLU A 100 7.35 -11.70 -0.82
C GLU A 100 7.15 -13.20 -0.60
N LYS A 101 6.85 -13.59 0.65
CA LYS A 101 6.54 -14.98 0.99
C LYS A 101 5.25 -15.43 0.31
N ASP A 102 4.17 -14.65 0.42
CA ASP A 102 2.86 -14.98 -0.16
C ASP A 102 2.91 -15.07 -1.70
N CYS A 103 3.72 -14.21 -2.33
CA CYS A 103 3.98 -14.28 -3.77
C CYS A 103 4.68 -15.58 -4.18
N LYS A 104 5.66 -16.05 -3.39
CA LYS A 104 6.38 -17.32 -3.63
C LYS A 104 5.47 -18.53 -3.43
N GLU A 105 4.70 -18.55 -2.34
CA GLU A 105 3.77 -19.65 -2.05
C GLU A 105 2.69 -19.79 -3.12
N THR A 106 2.16 -18.66 -3.62
CA THR A 106 1.19 -18.73 -4.71
C THR A 106 1.80 -19.33 -5.99
N LYS A 107 3.04 -18.98 -6.32
CA LYS A 107 3.75 -19.50 -7.50
C LYS A 107 3.95 -21.01 -7.40
N GLN A 108 4.32 -21.50 -6.21
CA GLN A 108 4.45 -22.94 -5.96
C GLN A 108 3.11 -23.65 -6.15
N ARG A 109 2.02 -23.15 -5.54
CA ARG A 109 0.68 -23.75 -5.69
C ARG A 109 0.23 -23.85 -7.15
N THR A 110 0.47 -22.81 -7.96
CA THR A 110 0.15 -22.87 -9.39
C THR A 110 1.00 -23.89 -10.14
N TRP A 111 2.27 -24.07 -9.77
CA TRP A 111 3.17 -25.02 -10.45
C TRP A 111 2.79 -26.48 -10.20
N TRP A 112 2.29 -26.83 -9.01
CA TRP A 112 1.84 -28.19 -8.69
C TRP A 112 0.55 -28.64 -9.40
N LEU A 113 -0.18 -27.71 -10.02
CA LEU A 113 -1.44 -27.98 -10.72
C LEU A 113 -1.27 -28.17 -12.23
N PHE A 114 -0.03 -28.14 -12.74
CA PHE A 114 0.35 -28.41 -14.13
C PHE A 114 1.42 -29.50 -14.18
#